data_AF-A0AA35WBK8-F1
#
_entry.id   AF-A0AA35WBK8-F1
#
_cell.length_a   1.000
_cell.length_b   1.000
_cell.length_c   1.000
_cell.angle_alpha   90.00
_cell.angle_beta   90.00
_cell.angle_gamma   90.00
#
_symmetry.space_group_name_H-M   'P 1'
#
loop_
_entity.id
_entity.type
_entity.pdbx_description
1 polymer ?
#
loop_
_entity_poly.entity_id
_entity_poly.type
_entity_poly.pdbx_seq_one_letter_code
_entity_poly.pdbx_strand_id
1 'polypeptide(L)'
;MLENSGELFQHLQVSQVTSDLGGTIRFNHQEWIDTQRVVEKHLIQLLNRLDGYEHVRGQLEQQEKPSSLIESRDSVRRHVDAQDIIAKEDLDCECEAVSHAIAQLRPCSNPDFNACFGRLEEMCSCLLSMQVQLQRMWDEKGAKLDQVVQLRKYEHDSAQMMQWIETTAQSLSDDHTDIGDSLSSAEINKQAFHNFQSQISSQYQEISRVITT
;
A
#
# COMPACT_ATOMS: atom_id res chain seq x y z
N MET A 1 -17.09 -25.63 49.18
CA MET A 1 -15.66 -25.98 49.29
C MET A 1 -15.63 -27.48 49.08
N LEU A 2 -15.03 -27.99 47.99
CA LEU A 2 -14.96 -29.44 47.73
C LEU A 2 -13.97 -30.03 48.73
N GLU A 3 -14.45 -30.53 49.86
CA GLU A 3 -13.62 -30.98 51.00
C GLU A 3 -13.11 -32.42 50.82
N ASN A 4 -13.47 -33.11 49.73
CA ASN A 4 -13.10 -34.52 49.53
C ASN A 4 -12.71 -34.80 48.07
N SER A 5 -11.50 -35.30 47.84
CA SER A 5 -10.98 -35.66 46.51
C SER A 5 -11.86 -36.70 45.78
N GLY A 6 -12.66 -37.47 46.53
CA GLY A 6 -13.61 -38.43 45.97
C GLY A 6 -14.84 -37.83 45.26
N GLU A 7 -15.26 -36.60 45.59
CA GLU A 7 -16.40 -35.94 44.92
C GLU A 7 -16.00 -35.34 43.56
N LEU A 8 -14.72 -35.02 43.39
CA LEU A 8 -14.16 -34.42 42.17
C LEU A 8 -14.32 -35.34 40.96
N PHE A 9 -14.11 -36.65 41.16
CA PHE A 9 -14.25 -37.67 40.10
C PHE A 9 -15.69 -38.07 39.79
N GLN A 10 -16.69 -37.57 40.53
CA GLN A 10 -18.11 -37.72 40.16
C GLN A 10 -18.48 -36.80 38.99
N HIS A 11 -17.73 -35.71 38.82
CA HIS A 11 -18.00 -34.68 37.80
C HIS A 11 -16.90 -34.58 36.73
N LEU A 12 -15.67 -35.04 37.03
CA LEU A 12 -14.52 -34.91 36.13
C LEU A 12 -13.88 -36.28 35.85
N GLN A 13 -13.48 -36.49 34.60
CA GLN A 13 -12.73 -37.68 34.24
C GLN A 13 -11.32 -37.61 34.84
N VAL A 14 -10.76 -38.76 35.21
CA VAL A 14 -9.37 -38.87 35.71
C VAL A 14 -8.37 -38.29 34.69
N SER A 15 -8.70 -38.37 33.40
CA SER A 15 -7.95 -37.79 32.28
C SER A 15 -7.98 -36.26 32.18
N GLN A 16 -8.81 -35.60 32.99
CA GLN A 16 -8.97 -34.14 33.04
C GLN A 16 -8.40 -33.52 34.32
N VAL A 17 -7.86 -34.35 35.21
CA VAL A 17 -7.32 -33.94 36.50
C VAL A 17 -5.81 -34.07 36.47
N THR A 18 -5.11 -33.15 37.14
CA THR A 18 -3.65 -33.15 37.23
C THR A 18 -3.15 -34.25 38.16
N SER A 19 -1.93 -34.74 37.94
CA SER A 19 -1.37 -35.89 38.66
C SER A 19 -1.26 -35.68 40.17
N ASP A 20 -1.06 -34.45 40.64
CA ASP A 20 -1.05 -34.06 42.05
C ASP A 20 -2.42 -34.16 42.73
N LEU A 21 -3.50 -34.13 41.94
CA LEU A 21 -4.88 -34.30 42.38
C LEU A 21 -5.44 -35.70 42.09
N GLY A 22 -4.57 -36.65 41.71
CA GLY A 22 -4.95 -38.05 41.44
C GLY A 22 -5.44 -38.33 40.02
N GLY A 23 -5.22 -37.41 39.07
CA GLY A 23 -5.53 -37.60 37.66
C GLY A 23 -4.33 -38.05 36.80
N THR A 24 -4.50 -38.05 35.48
CA THR A 24 -3.43 -38.45 34.53
C THR A 24 -2.78 -37.28 33.79
N ILE A 25 -3.28 -36.05 33.92
CA ILE A 25 -2.65 -34.89 33.28
C ILE A 25 -1.37 -34.53 34.01
N ARG A 26 -0.25 -34.47 33.29
CA ARG A 26 0.97 -33.87 33.81
C ARG A 26 0.88 -32.35 33.66
N PHE A 27 1.02 -31.65 34.78
CA PHE A 27 1.09 -30.20 34.80
C PHE A 27 2.45 -29.75 35.35
N ASN A 28 3.17 -28.97 34.56
CA ASN A 28 4.39 -28.28 34.97
C ASN A 28 4.20 -26.79 34.73
N HIS A 29 4.21 -26.01 35.81
CA HIS A 29 3.98 -24.57 35.75
C HIS A 29 5.04 -23.84 34.89
N GLN A 30 6.30 -24.28 34.93
CA GLN A 30 7.37 -23.66 34.17
C GLN A 30 7.20 -23.90 32.67
N GLU A 31 6.91 -25.14 32.27
CA GLU A 31 6.63 -25.49 30.87
C GLU A 31 5.39 -24.77 30.33
N TRP A 32 4.36 -24.61 31.16
CA TRP A 32 3.16 -23.83 30.81
C TRP A 32 3.51 -22.36 30.57
N ILE A 33 4.27 -21.73 31.47
CA ILE A 33 4.72 -20.33 31.34
C ILE A 33 5.56 -20.16 30.07
N ASP A 34 6.50 -21.07 29.83
CA ASP A 34 7.39 -21.01 28.67
C ASP A 34 6.60 -21.18 27.35
N THR A 35 5.65 -22.11 27.32
CA THR A 35 4.73 -22.29 26.17
C THR A 35 3.90 -21.03 25.93
N GLN A 36 3.27 -20.49 26.97
CA GLN A 36 2.44 -19.29 26.90
C GLN A 36 3.24 -18.11 26.35
N ARG A 37 4.47 -17.91 26.82
CA ARG A 37 5.34 -16.82 26.37
C ARG A 37 5.68 -16.91 24.88
N VAL A 38 5.96 -18.12 24.37
CA VAL A 38 6.24 -18.34 22.95
C VAL A 38 4.99 -18.07 22.11
N VAL A 39 3.84 -18.59 22.54
CA VAL A 39 2.54 -18.35 21.90
C VAL A 39 2.21 -16.86 21.82
N GLU A 40 2.31 -16.14 22.93
CA GLU A 40 2.02 -14.71 23.00
C GLU A 40 2.92 -13.88 22.09
N LYS A 41 4.22 -14.21 22.05
CA LYS A 41 5.16 -13.55 21.14
C LYS A 41 4.69 -13.66 19.69
N HIS A 42 4.36 -14.87 19.24
CA HIS A 42 3.91 -15.11 17.86
C HIS A 42 2.54 -14.50 17.59
N LEU A 43 1.61 -14.58 18.55
CA LEU A 43 0.29 -13.96 18.43
C LEU A 43 0.41 -12.44 18.22
N ILE A 44 1.24 -11.76 19.01
CA ILE A 44 1.47 -10.31 18.87
C ILE A 44 2.09 -9.99 17.50
N GLN A 45 3.04 -10.78 17.02
CA GLN A 45 3.63 -10.60 15.69
C GLN A 45 2.56 -10.69 14.58
N LEU A 46 1.75 -11.74 14.58
CA LEU A 46 0.68 -11.94 13.60
C LEU A 46 -0.42 -10.86 13.70
N LEU A 47 -0.75 -10.40 14.90
CA LEU A 47 -1.71 -9.31 15.09
C LEU A 47 -1.19 -7.97 14.56
N ASN A 48 0.08 -7.65 14.77
CA ASN A 48 0.70 -6.45 14.19
C ASN A 48 0.72 -6.53 12.66
N ARG A 49 0.94 -7.72 12.11
CA ARG A 49 0.87 -7.97 10.67
C ARG A 49 -0.53 -7.70 10.12
N LEU A 50 -1.54 -8.24 10.81
CA LEU A 50 -2.94 -8.04 10.45
C LEU A 50 -3.31 -6.55 10.46
N ASP A 51 -2.91 -5.80 11.49
CA ASP A 51 -3.17 -4.36 11.58
C ASP A 51 -2.56 -3.59 10.39
N GLY A 52 -1.31 -3.91 10.03
CA GLY A 52 -0.67 -3.34 8.85
C GLY A 52 -1.41 -3.66 7.54
N TYR A 53 -1.87 -4.90 7.38
CA TYR A 53 -2.62 -5.34 6.21
C TYR A 53 -4.00 -4.71 6.12
N GLU A 54 -4.70 -4.56 7.24
CA GLU A 54 -5.97 -3.85 7.34
C GLU A 54 -5.82 -2.37 6.98
N HIS A 55 -4.75 -1.74 7.46
CA HIS A 55 -4.42 -0.36 7.11
C HIS A 55 -4.19 -0.20 5.59
N VAL A 56 -3.40 -1.08 4.99
CA VAL A 56 -3.16 -1.07 3.52
C VAL A 56 -4.44 -1.36 2.75
N ARG A 57 -5.26 -2.31 3.19
CA ARG A 57 -6.56 -2.61 2.56
C ARG A 57 -7.43 -1.36 2.51
N GLY A 58 -7.57 -0.66 3.63
CA GLY A 58 -8.34 0.58 3.71
C GLY A 58 -7.81 1.67 2.77
N GLN A 59 -6.49 1.76 2.57
CA GLN A 59 -5.91 2.68 1.59
C GLN A 59 -6.20 2.26 0.15
N LEU A 60 -6.12 0.96 -0.18
CA LEU A 60 -6.33 0.45 -1.52
C LEU A 60 -7.80 0.55 -1.96
N GLU A 61 -8.75 0.31 -1.04
CA GLU A 61 -10.20 0.41 -1.29
C GLU A 61 -10.71 1.84 -1.50
N GLN A 62 -9.98 2.85 -0.99
CA GLN A 62 -10.35 4.25 -1.21
C GLN A 62 -10.33 4.60 -2.70
N GLN A 63 -11.49 5.02 -3.20
CA GLN A 63 -11.64 5.56 -4.54
C GLN A 63 -11.15 7.01 -4.56
N GLU A 64 -9.87 7.19 -4.82
CA GLU A 64 -9.31 8.52 -5.03
C GLU A 64 -9.42 8.90 -6.51
N LYS A 65 -9.92 10.12 -6.74
CA LYS A 65 -9.94 10.76 -8.06
C LYS A 65 -9.11 12.04 -7.94
N PRO A 66 -7.76 11.94 -7.89
CA PRO A 66 -6.93 13.11 -7.69
C PRO A 66 -7.19 14.09 -8.83
N SER A 67 -7.46 15.33 -8.48
CA SER A 67 -7.90 16.41 -9.37
C SER A 67 -6.74 17.27 -9.88
N SER A 68 -5.57 17.13 -9.27
CA SER A 68 -4.35 17.87 -9.60
C SER A 68 -3.13 16.96 -9.73
N LEU A 69 -2.06 17.47 -10.35
CA LEU A 69 -0.76 16.79 -10.40
C LEU A 69 -0.17 16.56 -9.00
N ILE A 70 -0.40 17.49 -8.07
CA ILE A 70 0.07 17.39 -6.68
C ILE A 70 -0.62 16.23 -5.98
N GLU A 71 -1.96 16.16 -6.04
CA GLU A 71 -2.73 15.06 -5.45
C GLU A 71 -2.37 13.71 -6.09
N SER A 72 -2.09 13.70 -7.39
CA SER A 72 -1.66 12.48 -8.09
C SER A 72 -0.30 12.00 -7.58
N ARG A 73 0.65 12.92 -7.37
CA ARG A 73 1.97 12.60 -6.77
C ARG A 73 1.84 12.07 -5.34
N ASP A 74 0.98 12.68 -4.54
CA ASP A 74 0.75 12.22 -3.16
C ASP A 74 0.10 10.83 -3.14
N SER A 75 -0.77 10.55 -4.12
CA SER A 75 -1.37 9.22 -4.32
C SER A 75 -0.32 8.18 -4.74
N VAL A 76 0.64 8.55 -5.59
CA VAL A 76 1.78 7.69 -5.97
C VAL A 76 2.64 7.38 -4.75
N ARG A 77 2.92 8.37 -3.91
CA ARG A 77 3.69 8.15 -2.68
C ARG A 77 3.00 7.15 -1.75
N ARG A 78 1.71 7.34 -1.49
CA ARG A 78 0.93 6.41 -0.66
C ARG A 78 0.88 4.99 -1.25
N HIS A 79 0.80 4.89 -2.57
CA HIS A 79 0.88 3.60 -3.27
C HIS A 79 2.24 2.91 -3.06
N VAL A 80 3.36 3.65 -3.14
CA VAL A 80 4.70 3.11 -2.84
C VAL A 80 4.83 2.71 -1.37
N ASP A 81 4.40 3.57 -0.44
CA ASP A 81 4.46 3.27 1.00
C ASP A 81 3.62 2.02 1.36
N ALA A 82 2.49 1.79 0.66
CA ALA A 82 1.69 0.59 0.81
C ALA A 82 2.42 -0.68 0.31
N GLN A 83 3.21 -0.58 -0.78
CA GLN A 83 4.01 -1.70 -1.26
C GLN A 83 5.06 -2.11 -0.24
N ASP A 84 5.69 -1.12 0.40
CA ASP A 84 6.67 -1.39 1.45
C ASP A 84 6.02 -2.22 2.57
N ILE A 85 4.79 -1.93 2.99
CA ILE A 85 4.09 -2.71 4.04
C ILE A 85 3.72 -4.13 3.55
N ILE A 86 3.24 -4.28 2.31
CA ILE A 86 2.88 -5.60 1.74
C ILE A 86 4.11 -6.50 1.60
N ALA A 87 5.23 -5.92 1.15
CA ALA A 87 6.48 -6.62 0.87
C ALA A 87 7.43 -6.70 2.08
N LYS A 88 7.20 -5.90 3.13
CA LYS A 88 8.02 -5.89 4.37
C LYS A 88 7.95 -7.26 5.04
N GLU A 89 9.08 -7.73 5.58
CA GLU A 89 9.22 -8.96 6.39
C GLU A 89 8.66 -10.22 5.71
N ASP A 90 9.49 -11.27 5.67
CA ASP A 90 9.15 -12.52 5.02
C ASP A 90 8.10 -13.27 5.87
N LEU A 91 6.81 -13.03 5.55
CA LEU A 91 5.67 -13.65 6.24
C LEU A 91 5.76 -15.17 6.16
N ASP A 92 6.32 -15.73 5.08
CA ASP A 92 6.57 -17.16 4.98
C ASP A 92 7.56 -17.60 6.08
N CYS A 93 8.67 -16.89 6.26
CA CYS A 93 9.61 -17.15 7.36
C CYS A 93 8.95 -17.02 8.76
N GLU A 94 8.06 -16.05 8.97
CA GLU A 94 7.33 -15.92 10.24
C GLU A 94 6.38 -17.10 10.47
N CYS A 95 5.66 -17.53 9.43
CA CYS A 95 4.75 -18.68 9.48
C CYS A 95 5.50 -20.00 9.69
N GLU A 96 6.67 -20.17 9.08
CA GLU A 96 7.58 -21.29 9.32
C GLU A 96 8.08 -21.31 10.77
N ALA A 97 8.45 -20.14 11.32
CA ALA A 97 8.87 -20.02 12.71
C ALA A 97 7.74 -20.40 13.69
N VAL A 98 6.50 -19.99 13.41
CA VAL A 98 5.31 -20.39 14.18
C VAL A 98 5.11 -21.91 14.12
N SER A 99 5.13 -22.48 12.92
CA SER A 99 4.95 -23.92 12.70
C SER A 99 6.03 -24.73 13.42
N HIS A 100 7.28 -24.28 13.37
CA HIS A 100 8.40 -24.89 14.06
C HIS A 100 8.26 -24.80 15.58
N ALA A 101 7.89 -23.65 16.12
CA ALA A 101 7.65 -23.46 17.55
C ALA A 101 6.54 -24.39 18.06
N ILE A 102 5.42 -24.47 17.32
CA ILE A 102 4.30 -25.37 17.65
C ILE A 102 4.76 -26.84 17.66
N ALA A 103 5.53 -27.26 16.65
CA ALA A 103 6.03 -28.64 16.57
C ALA A 103 6.92 -29.02 17.77
N GLN A 104 7.71 -28.08 18.29
CA GLN A 104 8.54 -28.29 19.48
C GLN A 104 7.73 -28.34 20.78
N LEU A 105 6.68 -27.53 20.88
CA LEU A 105 5.88 -27.39 22.10
C LEU A 105 4.83 -28.50 22.26
N ARG A 106 4.21 -28.94 21.15
CA ARG A 106 3.09 -29.89 21.11
C ARG A 106 3.32 -31.21 21.91
N PRO A 107 4.52 -31.82 21.96
CA PRO A 107 4.76 -33.04 22.75
C PRO A 107 4.76 -32.83 24.27
N CYS A 108 5.05 -31.62 24.74
CA CYS A 108 5.24 -31.30 26.16
C CYS A 108 4.17 -30.34 26.71
N SER A 109 3.35 -29.73 25.85
CA SER A 109 2.34 -28.76 26.25
C SER A 109 1.05 -29.40 26.78
N ASN A 110 0.36 -28.67 27.65
CA ASN A 110 -0.99 -28.99 28.08
C ASN A 110 -1.94 -29.04 26.85
N PRO A 111 -2.83 -30.05 26.75
CA PRO A 111 -3.87 -30.12 25.72
C PRO A 111 -4.65 -28.83 25.45
N ASP A 112 -4.80 -27.96 26.46
CA ASP A 112 -5.45 -26.64 26.34
C ASP A 112 -4.82 -25.74 25.25
N PHE A 113 -3.53 -25.91 24.96
CA PHE A 113 -2.84 -25.14 23.92
C PHE A 113 -3.10 -25.64 22.50
N ASN A 114 -3.61 -26.86 22.30
CA ASN A 114 -3.81 -27.41 20.95
C ASN A 114 -4.77 -26.56 20.11
N ALA A 115 -5.83 -26.05 20.72
CA ALA A 115 -6.75 -25.12 20.06
C ALA A 115 -6.08 -23.80 19.71
N CYS A 116 -5.17 -23.31 20.57
CA CYS A 116 -4.41 -22.08 20.32
C CYS A 116 -3.40 -22.28 19.17
N PHE A 117 -2.68 -23.40 19.15
CA PHE A 117 -1.77 -23.76 18.07
C PHE A 117 -2.49 -23.83 16.72
N GLY A 118 -3.66 -24.48 16.67
CA GLY A 118 -4.46 -24.51 15.44
C GLY A 118 -4.89 -23.13 14.97
N ARG A 119 -5.25 -22.22 15.89
CA ARG A 119 -5.58 -20.83 15.53
C ARG A 119 -4.37 -20.05 15.02
N LEU A 120 -3.18 -20.26 15.58
CA LEU A 120 -1.96 -19.63 15.07
C LEU A 120 -1.64 -20.09 13.64
N GLU A 121 -1.72 -21.39 13.38
CA GLU A 121 -1.55 -21.97 12.03
C GLU A 121 -2.60 -21.41 11.04
N GLU A 122 -3.87 -21.29 11.46
CA GLU A 122 -4.94 -20.70 10.66
C GLU A 122 -4.71 -19.21 10.38
N MET A 123 -4.28 -18.43 11.39
CA MET A 123 -3.94 -17.01 11.23
C MET A 123 -2.81 -16.81 10.20
N CYS A 124 -1.77 -17.65 10.24
CA CYS A 124 -0.71 -17.66 9.23
C CYS A 124 -1.28 -17.87 7.82
N SER A 125 -2.12 -18.89 7.62
CA SER A 125 -2.76 -19.15 6.33
C SER A 125 -3.63 -17.99 5.86
N CYS A 126 -4.38 -17.36 6.77
CA CYS A 126 -5.22 -16.20 6.47
C CYS A 126 -4.38 -14.99 6.05
N LEU A 127 -3.29 -14.70 6.77
CA LEU A 127 -2.40 -13.58 6.45
C LEU A 127 -1.68 -13.78 5.11
N LEU A 128 -1.22 -15.00 4.79
CA LEU A 128 -0.62 -15.31 3.50
C LEU A 128 -1.62 -15.10 2.35
N SER A 129 -2.85 -15.58 2.52
CA SER A 129 -3.93 -15.32 1.54
C SER A 129 -4.23 -13.82 1.41
N MET A 130 -4.25 -13.08 2.53
CA MET A 130 -4.49 -11.64 2.53
C MET A 130 -3.35 -10.89 1.82
N GLN A 131 -2.09 -11.28 2.02
CA GLN A 131 -0.93 -10.70 1.33
C GLN A 131 -1.07 -10.81 -0.19
N VAL A 132 -1.43 -11.99 -0.70
CA VAL A 132 -1.66 -12.21 -2.14
C VAL A 132 -2.80 -11.34 -2.67
N GLN A 133 -3.89 -11.22 -1.91
CA GLN A 133 -5.02 -10.35 -2.29
C GLN A 133 -4.62 -8.87 -2.31
N LEU A 134 -3.88 -8.42 -1.29
CA LEU A 134 -3.38 -7.05 -1.22
C LEU A 134 -2.41 -6.73 -2.35
N GLN A 135 -1.51 -7.65 -2.68
CA GLN A 135 -0.59 -7.48 -3.82
C GLN A 135 -1.37 -7.30 -5.13
N ARG A 136 -2.40 -8.12 -5.36
CA ARG A 136 -3.26 -7.97 -6.54
C ARG A 136 -4.00 -6.64 -6.56
N MET A 137 -4.60 -6.22 -5.43
CA MET A 137 -5.30 -4.94 -5.34
C MET A 137 -4.33 -3.77 -5.57
N TRP A 138 -3.11 -3.89 -5.08
CA TRP A 138 -2.04 -2.91 -5.26
C TRP A 138 -1.64 -2.79 -6.74
N ASP A 139 -1.46 -3.90 -7.44
CA ASP A 139 -1.15 -3.93 -8.88
C ASP A 139 -2.26 -3.27 -9.69
N GLU A 140 -3.52 -3.65 -9.43
CA GLU A 140 -4.71 -3.08 -10.10
C GLU A 140 -4.84 -1.58 -9.85
N LYS A 141 -4.53 -1.10 -8.63
CA LYS A 141 -4.56 0.33 -8.29
C LYS A 141 -3.40 1.08 -8.96
N GLY A 142 -2.22 0.47 -9.03
CA GLY A 142 -1.04 1.05 -9.70
C GLY A 142 -1.30 1.34 -11.17
N ALA A 143 -1.89 0.37 -11.90
CA ALA A 143 -2.25 0.55 -13.30
C ALA A 143 -3.25 1.71 -13.53
N LYS A 144 -4.23 1.86 -12.63
CA LYS A 144 -5.19 2.99 -12.70
C LYS A 144 -4.53 4.32 -12.35
N LEU A 145 -3.65 4.33 -11.36
CA LEU A 145 -2.97 5.53 -10.92
C LEU A 145 -2.04 6.08 -12.01
N ASP A 146 -1.33 5.21 -12.73
CA ASP A 146 -0.53 5.60 -13.90
C ASP A 146 -1.40 6.32 -14.95
N GLN A 147 -2.56 5.77 -15.30
CA GLN A 147 -3.50 6.41 -16.22
C GLN A 147 -3.94 7.80 -15.74
N VAL A 148 -4.23 7.94 -14.44
CA VAL A 148 -4.63 9.24 -13.88
C VAL A 148 -3.48 10.24 -13.92
N VAL A 149 -2.25 9.82 -13.61
CA VAL A 149 -1.06 10.68 -13.71
C VAL A 149 -0.86 11.16 -15.15
N GLN A 150 -0.94 10.25 -16.13
CA GLN A 150 -0.83 10.61 -17.56
C GLN A 150 -1.92 11.59 -17.98
N LEU A 151 -3.17 11.36 -17.57
CA LEU A 151 -4.28 12.27 -17.86
C LEU A 151 -4.03 13.67 -17.28
N ARG A 152 -3.59 13.76 -16.02
CA ARG A 152 -3.30 15.05 -15.38
C ARG A 152 -2.14 15.79 -16.03
N LYS A 153 -1.14 15.06 -16.52
CA LYS A 153 -0.03 15.63 -17.28
C LYS A 153 -0.54 16.21 -18.60
N TYR A 154 -1.34 15.45 -19.34
CA TYR A 154 -1.96 15.93 -20.57
C TYR A 154 -2.83 17.19 -20.36
N GLU A 155 -3.68 17.20 -19.33
CA GLU A 155 -4.51 18.36 -19.02
C GLU A 155 -3.67 19.60 -18.68
N HIS A 156 -2.58 19.42 -17.92
CA HIS A 156 -1.64 20.50 -17.61
C HIS A 156 -0.96 21.05 -18.88
N ASP A 157 -0.41 20.16 -19.70
CA ASP A 157 0.31 20.52 -20.93
C ASP A 157 -0.65 21.20 -21.93
N SER A 158 -1.89 20.71 -22.05
CA SER A 158 -2.92 21.31 -22.89
C SER A 158 -3.32 22.71 -22.39
N ALA A 159 -3.42 22.92 -21.09
CA ALA A 159 -3.73 24.24 -20.53
C ALA A 159 -2.60 25.25 -20.82
N GLN A 160 -1.34 24.83 -20.69
CA GLN A 160 -0.18 25.65 -21.05
C GLN A 160 -0.18 25.99 -22.55
N MET A 161 -0.48 25.02 -23.41
CA MET A 161 -0.56 25.24 -24.86
C MET A 161 -1.66 26.25 -25.21
N MET A 162 -2.84 26.16 -24.58
CA MET A 162 -3.93 27.14 -24.80
C MET A 162 -3.53 28.54 -24.37
N GLN A 163 -2.91 28.68 -23.19
CA GLN A 163 -2.42 29.97 -22.70
C GLN A 163 -1.34 30.57 -23.63
N TRP A 164 -0.46 29.73 -24.17
CA TRP A 164 0.56 30.16 -25.13
C TRP A 164 -0.06 30.65 -26.44
N ILE A 165 -1.07 29.95 -26.98
CA ILE A 165 -1.81 30.38 -28.17
C ILE A 165 -2.49 31.72 -27.92
N GLU A 166 -3.16 31.89 -26.78
CA GLU A 166 -3.86 33.12 -26.43
C GLU A 166 -2.89 34.31 -26.31
N THR A 167 -1.76 34.11 -25.62
CA THR A 167 -0.73 35.15 -25.47
C THR A 167 -0.11 35.53 -26.82
N THR A 168 0.13 34.54 -27.69
CA THR A 168 0.70 34.75 -29.02
C THR A 168 -0.28 35.48 -29.94
N ALA A 169 -1.56 35.13 -29.88
CA ALA A 169 -2.62 35.82 -30.62
C ALA A 169 -2.77 37.27 -30.16
N GLN A 170 -2.66 37.54 -28.85
CA GLN A 170 -2.71 38.89 -28.30
C GLN A 170 -1.52 39.74 -28.78
N SER A 171 -0.29 39.22 -28.71
CA SER A 171 0.90 39.94 -29.22
C SER A 171 0.83 40.19 -30.73
N LEU A 172 0.30 39.24 -31.50
CA LEU A 172 0.07 39.45 -32.94
C LEU A 172 -0.92 40.61 -33.18
N SER A 173 -1.99 40.68 -32.40
CA SER A 173 -3.01 41.73 -32.51
C SER A 173 -2.45 43.11 -32.13
N ASP A 174 -1.70 43.17 -31.03
CA ASP A 174 -1.22 44.43 -30.44
C ASP A 174 -0.02 45.01 -31.19
N ASP A 175 0.96 44.17 -31.56
CA ASP A 175 2.29 44.63 -32.00
C ASP A 175 2.55 44.46 -33.50
N HIS A 176 1.70 43.70 -34.20
CA HIS A 176 2.00 43.19 -35.54
C HIS A 176 0.88 43.38 -36.58
N THR A 177 -0.05 44.30 -36.33
CA THR A 177 -1.14 44.65 -37.28
C THR A 177 -0.86 45.88 -38.15
N ASP A 178 0.15 46.69 -37.81
CA ASP A 178 0.47 47.93 -38.53
C ASP A 178 1.34 47.69 -39.78
N ILE A 179 0.94 48.30 -40.89
CA ILE A 179 1.64 48.24 -42.19
C ILE A 179 2.67 49.38 -42.30
N GLY A 180 2.54 50.44 -41.50
CA GLY A 180 3.40 51.62 -41.55
C GLY A 180 2.96 52.64 -42.61
N ASP A 181 3.32 53.91 -42.39
CA ASP A 181 2.94 55.07 -43.23
C ASP A 181 4.01 55.46 -44.27
N SER A 182 5.13 54.75 -44.30
CA SER A 182 6.28 54.99 -45.17
C SER A 182 6.99 53.70 -45.54
N LEU A 183 7.76 53.70 -46.64
CA LEU A 183 8.54 52.53 -47.06
C LEU A 183 9.48 52.03 -45.95
N SER A 184 10.15 52.97 -45.26
CA SER A 184 11.03 52.66 -44.13
C SER A 184 10.27 52.01 -42.96
N SER A 185 9.12 52.55 -42.58
CA SER A 185 8.28 51.98 -41.51
C SER A 185 7.74 50.58 -41.89
N ALA A 186 7.28 50.42 -43.13
CA ALA A 186 6.81 49.13 -43.65
C ALA A 186 7.92 48.07 -43.68
N GLU A 187 9.15 48.43 -44.03
CA GLU A 187 10.31 47.52 -43.99
C GLU A 187 10.66 47.09 -42.56
N ILE A 188 10.60 48.02 -41.59
CA ILE A 188 10.81 47.73 -40.17
C ILE A 188 9.73 46.79 -39.63
N ASN A 189 8.45 47.08 -39.89
CA ASN A 189 7.33 46.26 -39.44
C ASN A 189 7.38 44.85 -40.05
N LYS A 190 7.72 44.74 -41.35
CA LYS A 190 7.95 43.45 -42.01
C LYS A 190 9.08 42.65 -41.35
N GLN A 191 10.20 43.29 -41.02
CA GLN A 191 11.32 42.62 -40.36
C GLN A 191 10.92 42.13 -38.97
N ALA A 192 10.20 42.96 -38.19
CA ALA A 192 9.68 42.59 -36.88
C ALA A 192 8.73 41.38 -36.97
N PHE A 193 7.83 41.38 -37.94
CA PHE A 193 6.92 40.25 -38.19
C PHE A 193 7.66 38.96 -38.58
N HIS A 194 8.70 39.05 -39.41
CA HIS A 194 9.52 37.90 -39.78
C HIS A 194 10.26 37.29 -38.57
N ASN A 195 10.74 38.14 -37.66
CA ASN A 195 11.37 37.71 -36.42
C ASN A 195 10.37 36.99 -35.50
N PHE A 196 9.15 37.55 -35.37
CA PHE A 196 8.06 36.94 -34.62
C PHE A 196 7.66 35.56 -35.17
N GLN A 197 7.50 35.42 -36.49
CA GLN A 197 7.22 34.12 -37.14
C GLN A 197 8.32 33.08 -36.86
N SER A 198 9.59 33.52 -36.87
CA SER A 198 10.72 32.65 -36.58
C SER A 198 10.69 32.15 -35.12
N GLN A 199 10.32 33.01 -34.16
CA GLN A 199 10.16 32.64 -32.76
C GLN A 199 9.03 31.62 -32.55
N ILE A 200 7.86 31.86 -33.14
CA ILE A 200 6.72 30.93 -33.07
C ILE A 200 7.12 29.55 -33.61
N SER A 201 7.79 29.52 -34.76
CA SER A 201 8.21 28.27 -35.41
C SER A 201 9.19 27.47 -34.53
N SER A 202 10.11 28.16 -33.85
CA SER A 202 11.05 27.53 -32.91
C SER A 202 10.34 26.96 -31.68
N GLN A 203 9.46 27.74 -31.06
CA GLN A 203 8.72 27.29 -29.87
C GLN A 203 7.78 26.11 -30.19
N TYR A 204 7.12 26.13 -31.36
CA TYR A 204 6.30 25.01 -31.81
C TYR A 204 7.09 23.70 -31.93
N GLN A 205 8.32 23.75 -32.46
CA GLN A 205 9.17 22.57 -32.56
C GLN A 205 9.60 22.03 -31.19
N GLU A 206 9.82 22.93 -30.22
CA GLU A 206 10.16 22.57 -28.85
C GLU A 206 8.98 21.88 -28.14
N ILE A 207 7.77 22.43 -28.27
CA ILE A 207 6.54 21.85 -27.73
C ILE A 207 6.22 20.50 -28.40
N SER A 208 6.35 20.40 -29.73
CA SER A 208 6.09 19.17 -30.48
C SER A 208 7.00 18.02 -30.04
N ARG A 209 8.25 18.30 -29.69
CA ARG A 209 9.19 17.29 -29.18
C ARG A 209 8.77 16.72 -27.84
N VAL A 210 8.23 17.53 -26.94
CA VAL A 210 7.80 17.10 -25.60
C VAL A 210 6.51 16.25 -25.65
N ILE A 211 5.62 16.50 -26.61
CA ILE A 211 4.36 15.77 -26.78
C ILE A 211 4.56 14.38 -27.41
N THR A 212 5.67 14.16 -28.13
CA THR A 212 5.92 12.91 -28.89
C THR A 212 6.78 11.89 -28.12
N THR A 213 7.15 12.18 -26.88
CA THR A 213 7.92 11.30 -25.97
C THR A 213 7.10 10.90 -24.76
#